data_AF-A0AA36C557-F1
#
_entry.id   AF-A0AA36C557-F1
#
_cell.length_a   1.000
_cell.length_b   1.000
_cell.length_c   1.000
_cell.angle_alpha   90.00
_cell.angle_beta   90.00
_cell.angle_gamma   90.00
#
_symmetry.space_group_name_H-M   'P 1'
#
loop_
_entity.id
_entity.type
_entity.pdbx_description
1 polymer ?
#
loop_
_entity_poly.entity_id
_entity_poly.type
_entity_poly.pdbx_seq_one_letter_code
_entity_poly.pdbx_strand_id
1 'polypeptide(L)'
;MRLLWVFSSLLLLGTVSSLNLLLFLIGTNQFERGTFEYLAQQLALRHHNVITVKPILIPEEPRLVKPKLHLVREKTMKNLLTKKLYEPLEKIGDTVPWSQNYELDKMEEPYWVAHNASCVKMLNSNLMDQLKKDELDVVIVYSGNPCQLALAHVLGKPVIYFDQEGLTDETLVAAGVSPSLDYPSSHCPFRPTPFLPLNRIFNGICILKEYLAQSRIRFLASTVSRRYKHLDQEITRMFAEDYEIKKRFKPFPDVNELKGKSALFFANTDRLLEYERPLPPHVIPVGGMHIDHPKPLFAPWNTSIESAESGMIIVSMGTQANSAHMPEYMARALFGALSKLKKYRIYWRVGPTIKLAGVDVEKPPSHINFTAYIPQNDLLAHKSCKLLITNGGMLSVMEAVAHGVPMVGIPLYGQNRHNMGKVAHRGLGVVVEKQDVTESTIYAAIKNVLDYPSFKNKAKWASKEFKARKNTPFEEVLHWIEFIAQQQGNPLKSPASHPLIQLAKHLCLDLVLAVIFVLYVPYVFARWYLRRMLNKSSTTPQKSITSKSSPSKDSNNNGGESKKLK
;
A
#
# COMPACT_ATOMS: atom_id res chain seq x y z
N MET A 1 -54.73 -21.35 8.60
CA MET A 1 -54.21 -19.96 8.55
C MET A 1 -53.05 -19.66 9.51
N ARG A 2 -53.05 -20.11 10.78
CA ARG A 2 -51.92 -19.85 11.71
C ARG A 2 -50.58 -20.53 11.33
N LEU A 3 -50.60 -21.72 10.73
CA LEU A 3 -49.36 -22.39 10.25
C LEU A 3 -48.69 -21.69 9.06
N LEU A 4 -49.47 -21.07 8.17
CA LEU A 4 -48.95 -20.31 7.02
C LEU A 4 -48.24 -19.03 7.46
N TRP A 5 -48.70 -18.40 8.54
CA TRP A 5 -48.02 -17.25 9.15
C TRP A 5 -46.69 -17.63 9.78
N VAL A 6 -46.61 -18.78 10.48
CA VAL A 6 -45.35 -19.26 11.08
C VAL A 6 -44.29 -19.56 10.03
N PHE A 7 -44.67 -20.23 8.92
CA PHE A 7 -43.77 -20.46 7.79
C PHE A 7 -43.37 -19.18 7.06
N SER A 8 -44.29 -18.22 6.89
CA SER A 8 -43.97 -16.91 6.32
C SER A 8 -43.04 -16.07 7.21
N SER A 9 -43.15 -16.18 8.53
CA SER A 9 -42.22 -15.52 9.48
C SER A 9 -40.85 -16.23 9.57
N LEU A 10 -40.79 -17.55 9.31
CA LEU A 10 -39.53 -18.29 9.18
C LEU A 10 -38.79 -17.97 7.87
N LEU A 11 -39.52 -17.67 6.79
CA LEU A 11 -38.94 -17.20 5.51
C LEU A 11 -38.44 -15.75 5.57
N LEU A 12 -38.85 -14.97 6.58
CA LEU A 12 -38.35 -13.61 6.85
C LEU A 12 -37.15 -13.57 7.79
N LEU A 13 -36.77 -14.71 8.38
CA LEU A 13 -35.47 -14.86 9.03
C LEU A 13 -34.45 -15.01 7.91
N GLY A 14 -33.79 -13.91 7.54
CA GLY A 14 -32.63 -13.97 6.66
C GLY A 14 -31.70 -15.06 7.15
N THR A 15 -31.47 -16.08 6.32
CA THR A 15 -30.57 -17.18 6.63
C THR A 15 -29.17 -16.59 6.75
N VAL A 16 -28.70 -16.33 7.97
CA VAL A 16 -27.28 -16.04 8.22
C VAL A 16 -26.55 -17.36 8.01
N SER A 17 -26.06 -17.59 6.79
CA SER A 17 -25.24 -18.75 6.48
C SER A 17 -23.90 -18.59 7.20
N SER A 18 -23.60 -19.48 8.14
CA SER A 18 -22.25 -19.61 8.69
C SER A 18 -21.27 -19.82 7.53
N LEU A 19 -20.15 -19.09 7.53
CA LEU A 19 -19.10 -19.15 6.51
C LEU A 19 -17.85 -19.80 7.09
N ASN A 20 -17.06 -20.47 6.25
CA ASN A 20 -15.73 -20.97 6.56
C ASN A 20 -14.68 -20.03 5.97
N LEU A 21 -14.09 -19.18 6.81
CA LEU A 21 -13.18 -18.11 6.39
C LEU A 21 -11.74 -18.47 6.71
N LEU A 22 -10.82 -18.25 5.77
CA LEU A 22 -9.38 -18.39 6.00
C LEU A 22 -8.71 -17.03 6.09
N LEU A 23 -8.04 -16.74 7.20
CA LEU A 23 -7.25 -15.53 7.41
C LEU A 23 -5.77 -15.92 7.58
N PHE A 24 -4.91 -15.41 6.70
CA PHE A 24 -3.47 -15.53 6.91
C PHE A 24 -2.97 -14.41 7.83
N LEU A 25 -2.38 -14.77 8.96
CA LEU A 25 -1.80 -13.80 9.89
C LEU A 25 -0.39 -13.42 9.43
N ILE A 26 0.00 -12.17 9.71
CA ILE A 26 1.36 -11.69 9.46
C ILE A 26 2.32 -12.43 10.40
N GLY A 27 3.44 -12.93 9.88
CA GLY A 27 4.24 -13.92 10.60
C GLY A 27 5.23 -13.39 11.63
N THR A 28 5.30 -12.07 11.79
CA THR A 28 6.33 -11.34 12.53
C THR A 28 5.87 -10.98 13.94
N ASN A 29 5.66 -9.69 14.26
CA ASN A 29 5.33 -9.29 15.62
C ASN A 29 3.81 -9.34 15.90
N GLN A 30 3.43 -9.40 17.18
CA GLN A 30 2.02 -9.46 17.58
C GLN A 30 1.21 -8.22 17.16
N PHE A 31 1.85 -7.05 17.10
CA PHE A 31 1.13 -5.81 16.79
C PHE A 31 0.62 -5.79 15.35
N GLU A 32 1.39 -6.33 14.42
CA GLU A 32 0.98 -6.52 13.02
C GLU A 32 -0.15 -7.56 12.85
N ARG A 33 -0.23 -8.52 13.77
CA ARG A 33 -1.33 -9.51 13.78
C ARG A 33 -2.63 -8.97 14.34
N GLY A 34 -2.57 -7.92 15.17
CA GLY A 34 -3.70 -7.44 15.96
C GLY A 34 -4.97 -7.17 15.13
N THR A 35 -4.82 -6.59 13.96
CA THR A 35 -5.94 -6.29 13.04
C THR A 35 -6.65 -7.56 12.56
N PHE A 36 -5.90 -8.58 12.14
CA PHE A 36 -6.47 -9.84 11.64
C PHE A 36 -6.93 -10.76 12.77
N GLU A 37 -6.23 -10.76 13.91
CA GLU A 37 -6.67 -11.47 15.11
C GLU A 37 -8.00 -10.91 15.61
N TYR A 38 -8.13 -9.58 15.65
CA TYR A 38 -9.39 -8.91 15.98
C TYR A 38 -10.49 -9.28 14.99
N LEU A 39 -10.23 -9.17 13.68
CA LEU A 39 -11.18 -9.54 12.64
C LEU A 39 -11.65 -11.00 12.79
N ALA A 40 -10.73 -11.93 13.06
CA ALA A 40 -11.06 -13.33 13.28
C ALA A 40 -12.02 -13.52 14.47
N GLN A 41 -11.77 -12.85 15.59
CA GLN A 41 -12.66 -12.93 16.76
C GLN A 41 -14.03 -12.32 16.46
N GLN A 42 -14.08 -11.17 15.76
CA GLN A 42 -15.36 -10.52 15.44
C GLN A 42 -16.20 -11.33 14.45
N LEU A 43 -15.58 -11.97 13.46
CA LEU A 43 -16.27 -12.89 12.55
C LEU A 43 -16.82 -14.12 13.30
N ALA A 44 -16.06 -14.66 14.25
CA ALA A 44 -16.52 -15.73 15.12
C ALA A 44 -17.70 -15.31 16.02
N LEU A 45 -17.71 -14.08 16.54
CA LEU A 45 -18.87 -13.53 17.28
C LEU A 45 -20.13 -13.42 16.40
N ARG A 46 -19.97 -13.37 15.08
CA ARG A 46 -21.07 -13.39 14.09
C ARG A 46 -21.37 -14.79 13.55
N HIS A 47 -20.94 -15.83 14.26
CA HIS A 47 -21.19 -17.24 13.94
C HIS A 47 -20.57 -17.73 12.64
N HIS A 48 -19.49 -17.12 12.16
CA HIS A 48 -18.66 -17.71 11.11
C HIS A 48 -17.54 -18.57 11.70
N ASN A 49 -17.21 -19.67 11.03
CA ASN A 49 -16.03 -20.47 11.33
C ASN A 49 -14.81 -19.77 10.75
N VAL A 50 -13.81 -19.49 11.58
CA VAL A 50 -12.60 -18.80 11.14
C VAL A 50 -11.39 -19.69 11.34
N ILE A 51 -10.63 -19.90 10.29
CA ILE A 51 -9.35 -20.58 10.33
C ILE A 51 -8.26 -19.53 10.17
N THR A 52 -7.37 -19.45 11.15
CA THR A 52 -6.19 -18.59 11.06
C THR A 52 -4.95 -19.43 10.78
N VAL A 53 -4.13 -19.01 9.83
CA VAL A 53 -2.79 -19.58 9.63
C VAL A 53 -1.78 -18.61 10.21
N LYS A 54 -1.07 -19.05 11.26
CA LYS A 54 -0.09 -18.24 11.99
C LYS A 54 1.33 -18.75 11.68
N PRO A 55 2.01 -18.21 10.65
CA PRO A 55 3.43 -18.46 10.47
C PRO A 55 4.23 -17.76 11.57
N ILE A 56 5.07 -18.47 12.30
CA ILE A 56 5.99 -17.86 13.26
C ILE A 56 7.35 -17.70 12.57
N LEU A 57 7.65 -16.47 12.14
CA LEU A 57 8.90 -16.11 11.47
C LEU A 57 9.97 -15.70 12.48
N ILE A 58 9.58 -14.94 13.51
CA ILE A 58 10.43 -14.57 14.64
C ILE A 58 10.02 -15.42 15.84
N PRO A 59 10.96 -16.11 16.52
CA PRO A 59 10.64 -16.85 17.74
C PRO A 59 9.93 -15.97 18.78
N GLU A 60 8.79 -16.44 19.29
CA GLU A 60 8.02 -15.71 20.29
C GLU A 60 8.43 -16.09 21.71
N GLU A 61 8.49 -15.10 22.60
CA GLU A 61 8.55 -15.36 24.04
C GLU A 61 7.21 -15.94 24.53
N PRO A 62 7.22 -16.86 25.52
CA PRO A 62 6.00 -17.33 26.16
C PRO A 62 5.25 -16.17 26.81
N ARG A 63 3.98 -15.99 26.46
CA ARG A 63 3.12 -14.95 27.03
C ARG A 63 1.73 -15.51 27.34
N LEU A 64 0.99 -14.79 28.19
CA LEU A 64 -0.39 -15.11 28.52
C LEU A 64 -1.22 -15.24 27.24
N VAL A 65 -1.73 -16.46 27.02
CA VAL A 65 -2.58 -16.78 25.86
C VAL A 65 -3.92 -16.09 26.07
N LYS A 66 -4.27 -15.16 25.18
CA LYS A 66 -5.65 -14.64 25.15
C LYS A 66 -6.58 -15.79 24.75
N PRO A 67 -7.66 -16.05 25.50
CA PRO A 67 -8.62 -17.07 25.11
C PRO A 67 -9.21 -16.71 23.75
N LYS A 68 -9.22 -17.69 22.83
CA LYS A 68 -9.84 -17.56 21.51
C LYS A 68 -11.24 -18.16 21.57
N LEU A 69 -12.17 -17.57 20.84
CA LEU A 69 -13.49 -18.19 20.64
C LEU A 69 -13.33 -19.55 19.96
N HIS A 70 -14.21 -20.50 20.32
CA HIS A 70 -14.17 -21.88 19.82
C HIS A 70 -14.30 -21.99 18.29
N LEU A 71 -14.93 -20.99 17.65
CA LEU A 71 -15.06 -20.91 16.19
C LEU A 71 -13.78 -20.42 15.49
N VAL A 72 -12.78 -19.95 16.24
CA VAL A 72 -11.47 -19.55 15.71
C VAL A 72 -10.49 -20.71 15.87
N ARG A 73 -10.24 -21.44 14.78
CA ARG A 73 -9.29 -22.55 14.71
C ARG A 73 -7.95 -22.06 14.16
N GLU A 74 -6.93 -22.01 15.01
CA GLU A 74 -5.59 -21.58 14.57
C GLU A 74 -4.70 -22.75 14.18
N LYS A 75 -4.08 -22.65 13.00
CA LYS A 75 -2.99 -23.51 12.53
C LYS A 75 -1.67 -22.76 12.66
N THR A 76 -0.96 -23.03 13.76
CA THR A 76 0.35 -22.41 14.02
C THR A 76 1.47 -23.18 13.33
N MET A 77 2.32 -22.47 12.58
CA MET A 77 3.48 -23.02 11.91
C MET A 77 4.75 -22.53 12.61
N LYS A 78 5.41 -23.43 13.34
CA LYS A 78 6.66 -23.15 14.08
C LYS A 78 7.88 -23.53 13.24
N ASN A 79 9.05 -23.01 13.60
CA ASN A 79 10.35 -23.38 13.01
C ASN A 79 10.41 -23.18 11.49
N LEU A 80 9.79 -22.12 10.98
CA LEU A 80 9.74 -21.82 9.55
C LEU A 80 11.07 -21.28 9.02
N LEU A 81 11.84 -20.59 9.86
CA LEU A 81 13.09 -19.93 9.48
C LEU A 81 14.27 -20.46 10.29
N THR A 82 15.44 -20.49 9.65
CA THR A 82 16.71 -20.71 10.34
C THR A 82 17.16 -19.43 11.05
N LYS A 83 18.08 -19.54 12.00
CA LYS A 83 18.66 -18.40 12.72
C LYS A 83 19.18 -17.30 11.80
N LYS A 84 19.88 -17.68 10.73
CA LYS A 84 20.38 -16.75 9.71
C LYS A 84 19.27 -15.93 9.02
N LEU A 85 18.05 -16.44 8.96
CA LEU A 85 16.93 -15.82 8.27
C LEU A 85 16.02 -15.00 9.21
N TYR A 86 15.88 -15.38 10.48
CA TYR A 86 15.05 -14.61 11.41
C TYR A 86 15.83 -13.51 12.17
N GLU A 87 17.14 -13.67 12.44
CA GLU A 87 17.93 -12.64 13.13
C GLU A 87 17.90 -11.26 12.43
N PRO A 88 17.95 -11.16 11.09
CA PRO A 88 17.79 -9.88 10.42
C PRO A 88 16.43 -9.22 10.69
N LEU A 89 15.36 -10.00 10.85
CA LEU A 89 14.02 -9.49 11.16
C LEU A 89 13.96 -8.91 12.58
N GLU A 90 14.67 -9.51 13.54
CA GLU A 90 14.75 -9.00 14.92
C GLU A 90 15.50 -7.67 14.99
N LYS A 91 16.58 -7.54 14.22
CA LYS A 91 17.49 -6.38 14.26
C LYS A 91 17.10 -5.24 13.33
N ILE A 92 16.15 -5.45 12.41
CA ILE A 92 15.82 -4.42 11.41
C ILE A 92 15.28 -3.15 12.06
N GLY A 93 14.53 -3.29 13.15
CA GLY A 93 13.98 -2.21 13.97
C GLY A 93 15.03 -1.42 14.75
N ASP A 94 16.23 -1.98 14.91
CA ASP A 94 17.36 -1.36 15.62
C ASP A 94 18.21 -0.49 14.71
N THR A 95 18.03 -0.57 13.39
CA THR A 95 18.96 0.03 12.41
C THR A 95 18.24 0.92 11.40
N VAL A 96 17.36 0.36 10.57
CA VAL A 96 16.75 1.08 9.43
C VAL A 96 15.91 2.30 9.84
N PRO A 97 15.05 2.24 10.87
CA PRO A 97 14.28 3.41 11.31
C PRO A 97 15.15 4.60 11.73
N TRP A 98 16.38 4.33 12.16
CA TRP A 98 17.30 5.29 12.79
C TRP A 98 18.41 5.78 11.86
N SER A 99 18.40 5.33 10.60
CA SER A 99 19.32 5.82 9.58
C SER A 99 18.97 7.28 9.19
N GLN A 100 19.95 8.01 8.66
CA GLN A 100 19.74 9.39 8.19
C GLN A 100 18.84 9.46 6.93
N ASN A 101 18.99 8.50 6.01
CA ASN A 101 18.27 8.52 4.74
C ASN A 101 16.99 7.69 4.80
N TYR A 102 15.97 8.10 4.05
CA TYR A 102 14.81 7.24 3.81
C TYR A 102 15.18 6.16 2.80
N GLU A 103 15.19 4.92 3.28
CA GLU A 103 15.44 3.75 2.44
C GLU A 103 14.16 2.92 2.40
N LEU A 104 13.33 3.19 1.38
CA LEU A 104 11.97 2.67 1.28
C LEU A 104 11.92 1.14 1.36
N ASP A 105 12.81 0.47 0.62
CA ASP A 105 12.80 -0.99 0.48
C ASP A 105 13.61 -1.70 1.58
N LYS A 106 14.57 -1.03 2.24
CA LYS A 106 15.51 -1.70 3.17
C LYS A 106 14.83 -2.31 4.38
N MET A 107 13.72 -1.72 4.85
CA MET A 107 12.95 -2.28 5.95
C MET A 107 12.28 -3.59 5.54
N GLU A 108 11.86 -3.69 4.26
CA GLU A 108 11.07 -4.82 3.75
C GLU A 108 11.94 -5.97 3.21
N GLU A 109 13.16 -5.71 2.74
CA GLU A 109 14.06 -6.72 2.15
C GLU A 109 14.23 -7.99 3.02
N PRO A 110 14.49 -7.90 4.35
CA PRO A 110 14.53 -9.09 5.20
C PRO A 110 13.21 -9.88 5.23
N TYR A 111 12.07 -9.18 5.20
CA TYR A 111 10.75 -9.80 5.20
C TYR A 111 10.48 -10.54 3.90
N TRP A 112 10.94 -10.01 2.76
CA TRP A 112 10.80 -10.69 1.47
C TRP A 112 11.53 -12.04 1.45
N VAL A 113 12.78 -12.06 1.91
CA VAL A 113 13.59 -13.28 2.00
C VAL A 113 12.96 -14.29 2.95
N ALA A 114 12.49 -13.82 4.12
CA ALA A 114 11.79 -14.63 5.10
C ALA A 114 10.47 -15.21 4.55
N HIS A 115 9.68 -14.42 3.82
CA HIS A 115 8.44 -14.89 3.19
C HIS A 115 8.69 -15.98 2.16
N ASN A 116 9.71 -15.85 1.31
CA ASN A 116 10.08 -16.90 0.36
C ASN A 116 10.44 -18.21 1.06
N ALA A 117 11.34 -18.15 2.06
CA ALA A 117 11.77 -19.32 2.80
C ALA A 117 10.62 -19.99 3.57
N SER A 118 9.76 -19.17 4.21
CA SER A 118 8.54 -19.63 4.88
C SER A 118 7.59 -20.31 3.90
N CYS A 119 7.44 -19.78 2.68
CA CYS A 119 6.54 -20.35 1.68
C CYS A 119 6.92 -21.79 1.33
N VAL A 120 8.21 -22.06 1.09
CA VAL A 120 8.73 -23.41 0.82
C VAL A 120 8.39 -24.36 1.97
N LYS A 121 8.61 -23.94 3.22
CA LYS A 121 8.31 -24.76 4.39
C LYS A 121 6.81 -25.02 4.57
N MET A 122 5.97 -24.02 4.29
CA MET A 122 4.52 -24.18 4.33
C MET A 122 4.02 -25.16 3.26
N LEU A 123 4.54 -25.07 2.03
CA LEU A 123 4.19 -25.97 0.93
C LEU A 123 4.61 -27.43 1.17
N ASN A 124 5.78 -27.62 1.79
CA ASN A 124 6.29 -28.95 2.15
C ASN A 124 5.69 -29.54 3.42
N SER A 125 4.76 -28.82 4.07
CA SER A 125 4.01 -29.33 5.21
C SER A 125 2.67 -29.95 4.80
N ASN A 126 1.94 -30.52 5.75
CA ASN A 126 0.56 -30.99 5.56
C ASN A 126 -0.48 -29.85 5.57
N LEU A 127 -0.06 -28.57 5.64
CA LEU A 127 -0.96 -27.42 5.73
C LEU A 127 -1.99 -27.41 4.60
N MET A 128 -1.57 -27.61 3.34
CA MET A 128 -2.48 -27.56 2.19
C MET A 128 -3.50 -28.70 2.22
N ASP A 129 -3.12 -29.88 2.71
CA ASP A 129 -4.04 -31.01 2.81
C ASP A 129 -5.05 -30.81 3.94
N GLN A 130 -4.66 -30.10 5.01
CA GLN A 130 -5.60 -29.67 6.04
C GLN A 130 -6.56 -28.60 5.53
N LEU A 131 -6.05 -27.54 4.88
CA LEU A 131 -6.87 -26.43 4.39
C LEU A 131 -7.88 -26.88 3.32
N LYS A 132 -7.56 -27.89 2.50
CA LYS A 132 -8.50 -28.48 1.56
C LYS A 132 -9.68 -29.20 2.24
N LYS A 133 -9.49 -29.74 3.44
CA LYS A 133 -10.55 -30.39 4.22
C LYS A 133 -11.44 -29.42 4.97
N ASP A 134 -11.01 -28.17 5.11
CA ASP A 134 -11.69 -27.16 5.90
C ASP A 134 -12.84 -26.45 5.16
N GLU A 135 -13.19 -26.88 3.94
CA GLU A 135 -14.34 -26.41 3.14
C GLU A 135 -14.52 -24.89 3.11
N LEU A 136 -13.43 -24.19 2.79
CA LEU A 136 -13.35 -22.73 2.84
C LEU A 136 -14.28 -22.05 1.82
N ASP A 137 -14.85 -20.91 2.17
CA ASP A 137 -15.68 -20.07 1.29
C ASP A 137 -14.89 -18.89 0.74
N VAL A 138 -14.14 -18.19 1.60
CA VAL A 138 -13.38 -16.98 1.27
C VAL A 138 -12.02 -17.00 1.94
N VAL A 139 -11.01 -16.49 1.25
CA VAL A 139 -9.65 -16.35 1.76
C VAL A 139 -9.27 -14.88 1.83
N ILE A 140 -8.84 -14.42 3.00
CA ILE A 140 -8.33 -13.07 3.22
C ILE A 140 -6.80 -13.14 3.33
N VAL A 141 -6.13 -12.41 2.45
CA VAL A 141 -4.66 -12.33 2.40
C VAL A 141 -4.22 -10.91 2.69
N TYR A 142 -3.05 -10.76 3.29
CA TYR A 142 -2.43 -9.45 3.50
C TYR A 142 -1.67 -9.00 2.25
N SER A 143 -1.66 -7.69 1.97
CA SER A 143 -0.89 -7.10 0.88
C SER A 143 0.62 -7.33 1.06
N GLY A 144 1.37 -7.41 -0.03
CA GLY A 144 2.82 -7.65 0.04
C GLY A 144 3.22 -9.08 0.42
N ASN A 145 2.29 -10.04 0.45
CA ASN A 145 2.60 -11.47 0.63
C ASN A 145 2.06 -12.35 -0.53
N PRO A 146 2.82 -12.46 -1.65
CA PRO A 146 2.39 -13.24 -2.81
C PRO A 146 2.31 -14.74 -2.56
N CYS A 147 2.97 -15.28 -1.53
CA CYS A 147 2.81 -16.69 -1.16
C CYS A 147 1.37 -16.97 -0.70
N GLN A 148 0.78 -16.11 0.13
CA GLN A 148 -0.61 -16.28 0.58
C GLN A 148 -1.59 -16.27 -0.59
N LEU A 149 -1.37 -15.36 -1.56
CA LEU A 149 -2.11 -15.34 -2.82
C LEU A 149 -1.98 -16.65 -3.60
N ALA A 150 -0.76 -17.20 -3.67
CA ALA A 150 -0.50 -18.45 -4.35
C ALA A 150 -1.23 -19.63 -3.70
N LEU A 151 -1.17 -19.74 -2.37
CA LEU A 151 -1.90 -20.76 -1.61
C LEU A 151 -3.41 -20.63 -1.81
N ALA A 152 -3.93 -19.40 -1.77
CA ALA A 152 -5.35 -19.13 -2.00
C ALA A 152 -5.81 -19.54 -3.41
N HIS A 153 -4.99 -19.26 -4.43
CA HIS A 153 -5.24 -19.69 -5.80
C HIS A 153 -5.30 -21.21 -5.93
N VAL A 154 -4.39 -21.93 -5.27
CA VAL A 154 -4.39 -23.40 -5.23
C VAL A 154 -5.65 -23.97 -4.57
N LEU A 155 -6.19 -23.28 -3.56
CA LEU A 155 -7.45 -23.67 -2.91
C LEU A 155 -8.67 -23.42 -3.79
N GLY A 156 -8.54 -22.63 -4.86
CA GLY A 156 -9.62 -22.31 -5.79
C GLY A 156 -10.74 -21.46 -5.17
N LYS A 157 -10.40 -20.61 -4.19
CA LYS A 157 -11.36 -19.80 -3.43
C LYS A 157 -11.24 -18.31 -3.77
N PRO A 158 -12.34 -17.54 -3.71
CA PRO A 158 -12.29 -16.10 -3.90
C PRO A 158 -11.40 -15.45 -2.85
N VAL A 159 -10.59 -14.49 -3.31
CA VAL A 159 -9.59 -13.81 -2.50
C VAL A 159 -10.00 -12.38 -2.21
N ILE A 160 -9.90 -11.99 -0.95
CA ILE A 160 -9.95 -10.61 -0.50
C ILE A 160 -8.52 -10.17 -0.18
N TYR A 161 -8.03 -9.16 -0.90
CA TYR A 161 -6.70 -8.59 -0.72
C TYR A 161 -6.78 -7.44 0.29
N PHE A 162 -6.13 -7.57 1.45
CA PHE A 162 -6.19 -6.58 2.50
C PHE A 162 -4.88 -5.80 2.60
N ASP A 163 -4.93 -4.52 2.25
CA ASP A 163 -3.85 -3.57 2.48
C ASP A 163 -3.94 -2.88 3.86
N GLN A 164 -3.09 -3.28 4.81
CA GLN A 164 -3.09 -2.70 6.16
C GLN A 164 -2.40 -1.34 6.25
N GLU A 165 -1.57 -0.98 5.26
CA GLU A 165 -0.85 0.30 5.23
C GLU A 165 -1.66 1.40 4.53
N GLY A 166 -2.80 1.05 3.90
CA GLY A 166 -3.71 1.97 3.21
C GLY A 166 -3.70 1.75 1.70
N LEU A 167 -4.07 2.74 0.89
CA LEU A 167 -4.05 2.59 -0.58
C LEU A 167 -2.61 2.68 -1.14
N THR A 168 -1.78 1.66 -0.91
CA THR A 168 -0.42 1.61 -1.46
C THR A 168 -0.44 1.52 -2.99
N ASP A 169 0.65 1.92 -3.65
CA ASP A 169 0.75 1.86 -5.11
C ASP A 169 0.57 0.43 -5.63
N GLU A 170 1.04 -0.57 -4.87
CA GLU A 170 0.85 -1.98 -5.21
C GLU A 170 -0.65 -2.30 -5.34
N THR A 171 -1.43 -1.94 -4.32
CA THR A 171 -2.88 -2.14 -4.27
C THR A 171 -3.61 -1.30 -5.31
N LEU A 172 -3.21 -0.04 -5.53
CA LEU A 172 -3.82 0.84 -6.53
C LEU A 172 -3.67 0.26 -7.96
N VAL A 173 -2.46 -0.18 -8.32
CA VAL A 173 -2.21 -0.79 -9.64
C VAL A 173 -2.91 -2.14 -9.76
N ALA A 174 -2.82 -3.00 -8.74
CA ALA A 174 -3.46 -4.31 -8.76
C ALA A 174 -4.99 -4.23 -8.85
N ALA A 175 -5.60 -3.31 -8.12
CA ALA A 175 -7.05 -3.10 -8.14
C ALA A 175 -7.51 -2.34 -9.39
N GLY A 176 -6.58 -1.78 -10.15
CA GLY A 176 -6.88 -1.07 -11.38
C GLY A 176 -7.47 0.33 -11.18
N VAL A 177 -7.05 0.99 -10.11
CA VAL A 177 -7.41 2.37 -9.82
C VAL A 177 -6.70 3.28 -10.81
N SER A 178 -7.41 4.30 -11.31
CA SER A 178 -6.81 5.29 -12.19
C SER A 178 -5.64 5.99 -11.48
N PRO A 179 -4.46 6.10 -12.12
CA PRO A 179 -3.36 6.85 -11.56
C PRO A 179 -3.73 8.33 -11.50
N SER A 180 -3.20 9.03 -10.49
CA SER A 180 -3.23 10.48 -10.43
C SER A 180 -1.81 10.97 -10.23
N LEU A 181 -1.37 11.87 -11.10
CA LEU A 181 -0.03 12.45 -11.06
C LEU A 181 0.06 13.63 -10.10
N ASP A 182 -1.07 14.11 -9.59
CA ASP A 182 -1.15 15.28 -8.73
C ASP A 182 -0.81 14.93 -7.27
N TYR A 183 -0.88 13.64 -6.92
CA TYR A 183 -0.60 13.15 -5.58
C TYR A 183 0.67 12.30 -5.54
N PRO A 184 1.44 12.38 -4.45
CA PRO A 184 2.64 11.57 -4.30
C PRO A 184 2.28 10.08 -4.23
N SER A 185 3.08 9.26 -4.91
CA SER A 185 3.00 7.80 -4.79
C SER A 185 3.51 7.35 -3.42
N SER A 186 2.97 6.22 -2.93
CA SER A 186 3.33 5.62 -1.64
C SER A 186 4.81 5.22 -1.56
N HIS A 187 5.40 4.79 -2.67
CA HIS A 187 6.81 4.40 -2.79
C HIS A 187 7.68 5.47 -3.48
N CYS A 188 7.28 6.74 -3.37
CA CYS A 188 8.02 7.86 -3.93
C CYS A 188 8.64 8.71 -2.81
N PRO A 189 9.82 9.33 -3.01
CA PRO A 189 10.34 10.30 -2.07
C PRO A 189 9.34 11.47 -1.91
N PHE A 190 8.79 11.63 -0.70
CA PHE A 190 7.92 12.75 -0.37
C PHE A 190 8.63 14.09 -0.61
N ARG A 191 7.88 15.08 -1.11
CA ARG A 191 8.34 16.45 -1.30
C ARG A 191 7.31 17.41 -0.71
N PRO A 192 7.72 18.32 0.18
CA PRO A 192 6.79 19.16 0.94
C PRO A 192 6.08 20.24 0.11
N THR A 193 6.48 20.49 -1.13
CA THR A 193 5.95 21.55 -1.99
C THR A 193 5.13 20.98 -3.16
N PRO A 194 3.85 20.62 -2.97
CA PRO A 194 3.07 19.82 -3.94
C PRO A 194 2.81 20.50 -5.30
N PHE A 195 2.92 21.84 -5.40
CA PHE A 195 2.44 22.60 -6.57
C PHE A 195 3.48 22.89 -7.67
N LEU A 196 4.70 22.34 -7.59
CA LEU A 196 5.67 22.47 -8.66
C LEU A 196 5.32 21.51 -9.82
N PRO A 197 5.27 21.98 -11.09
CA PRO A 197 5.00 21.13 -12.25
C PRO A 197 5.90 19.89 -12.33
N LEU A 198 7.15 20.02 -11.87
CA LEU A 198 8.11 18.92 -11.80
C LEU A 198 7.64 17.75 -10.92
N ASN A 199 6.83 17.99 -9.89
CA ASN A 199 6.33 16.91 -9.03
C ASN A 199 5.45 15.93 -9.78
N ARG A 200 4.63 16.42 -10.73
CA ARG A 200 3.78 15.55 -11.54
C ARG A 200 4.62 14.58 -12.37
N ILE A 201 5.79 15.02 -12.86
CA ILE A 201 6.75 14.18 -13.58
C ILE A 201 7.34 13.13 -12.64
N PHE A 202 7.80 13.52 -11.45
CA PHE A 202 8.35 12.56 -10.47
C PHE A 202 7.31 11.54 -10.00
N ASN A 203 6.08 11.98 -9.71
CA ASN A 203 4.96 11.10 -9.38
C ASN A 203 4.67 10.13 -10.52
N GLY A 204 4.70 10.62 -11.77
CA GLY A 204 4.56 9.80 -12.97
C GLY A 204 5.64 8.72 -13.09
N ILE A 205 6.91 9.06 -12.83
CA ILE A 205 8.02 8.08 -12.84
C ILE A 205 7.80 7.02 -11.76
N CYS A 206 7.44 7.41 -10.53
CA CYS A 206 7.20 6.49 -9.42
C CYS A 206 6.03 5.54 -9.70
N ILE A 207 4.91 6.07 -10.21
CA ILE A 207 3.74 5.25 -10.58
C ILE A 207 4.07 4.32 -11.74
N LEU A 208 4.78 4.81 -12.77
CA LEU A 208 5.20 3.99 -13.91
C LEU A 208 6.10 2.83 -13.47
N LYS A 209 7.00 3.06 -12.51
CA LYS A 209 7.83 2.01 -11.91
C LYS A 209 6.98 0.88 -11.34
N GLU A 210 5.87 1.20 -10.66
CA GLU A 210 4.97 0.18 -10.11
C GLU A 210 4.16 -0.54 -11.21
N TYR A 211 3.68 0.17 -12.24
CA TYR A 211 3.05 -0.48 -13.40
C TYR A 211 4.01 -1.44 -14.11
N LEU A 212 5.29 -1.07 -14.23
CA LEU A 212 6.33 -1.91 -14.81
C LEU A 212 6.65 -3.10 -13.90
N ALA A 213 6.68 -2.90 -12.57
CA ALA A 213 6.86 -3.98 -11.59
C ALA A 213 5.75 -5.04 -11.70
N GLN A 214 4.51 -4.61 -11.94
CA GLN A 214 3.36 -5.52 -12.09
C GLN A 214 3.09 -5.92 -13.55
N SER A 215 3.91 -5.46 -14.51
CA SER A 215 3.68 -5.67 -15.95
C SER A 215 3.77 -7.12 -16.40
N ARG A 216 4.17 -8.07 -15.54
CA ARG A 216 4.38 -9.49 -15.87
C ARG A 216 5.48 -9.73 -16.92
N ILE A 217 6.20 -8.68 -17.34
CA ILE A 217 7.37 -8.76 -18.20
C ILE A 217 8.60 -8.90 -17.29
N ARG A 218 9.00 -10.14 -17.02
CA ARG A 218 10.04 -10.51 -16.03
C ARG A 218 11.29 -9.63 -16.09
N PHE A 219 11.83 -9.39 -17.29
CA PHE A 219 13.03 -8.57 -17.48
C PHE A 219 12.83 -7.11 -17.04
N LEU A 220 11.74 -6.47 -17.46
CA LEU A 220 11.43 -5.09 -17.09
C LEU A 220 11.14 -5.00 -15.59
N ALA A 221 10.26 -5.87 -15.08
CA ALA A 221 9.83 -5.88 -13.70
C ALA A 221 10.99 -6.07 -12.71
N SER A 222 11.88 -7.04 -12.97
CA SER A 222 13.06 -7.30 -12.11
C SER A 222 14.13 -6.21 -12.18
N THR A 223 14.19 -5.45 -13.28
CA THR A 223 15.11 -4.32 -13.44
C THR A 223 14.63 -3.11 -12.63
N VAL A 224 13.33 -2.83 -12.67
CA VAL A 224 12.77 -1.64 -12.02
C VAL A 224 12.39 -1.86 -10.56
N SER A 225 12.08 -3.09 -10.14
CA SER A 225 11.56 -3.38 -8.79
C SER A 225 12.35 -4.47 -8.08
N ARG A 226 12.97 -4.10 -6.95
CA ARG A 226 13.62 -5.04 -6.04
C ARG A 226 12.61 -5.99 -5.40
N ARG A 227 11.45 -5.47 -5.00
CA ARG A 227 10.33 -6.26 -4.48
C ARG A 227 9.93 -7.35 -5.48
N TYR A 228 9.77 -7.01 -6.76
CA TYR A 228 9.45 -8.02 -7.77
C TYR A 228 10.56 -9.07 -7.86
N LYS A 229 11.82 -8.63 -8.00
CA LYS A 229 12.98 -9.52 -8.17
C LYS A 229 13.19 -10.48 -6.99
N HIS A 230 13.03 -10.00 -5.76
CA HIS A 230 13.36 -10.74 -4.54
C HIS A 230 12.16 -11.38 -3.85
N LEU A 231 10.93 -11.11 -4.27
CA LEU A 231 9.70 -11.67 -3.68
C LEU A 231 8.76 -12.23 -4.75
N ASP A 232 8.15 -11.37 -5.56
CA ASP A 232 7.08 -11.80 -6.49
C ASP A 232 7.57 -12.82 -7.52
N GLN A 233 8.75 -12.58 -8.09
CA GLN A 233 9.38 -13.45 -9.08
C GLN A 233 9.80 -14.79 -8.48
N GLU A 234 10.34 -14.79 -7.26
CA GLU A 234 10.80 -16.00 -6.59
C GLU A 234 9.62 -16.90 -6.21
N ILE A 235 8.52 -16.33 -5.71
CA ILE A 235 7.28 -17.10 -5.49
C ILE A 235 6.71 -17.61 -6.82
N THR A 236 6.68 -16.78 -7.87
CA THR A 236 6.18 -17.22 -9.19
C THR A 236 7.01 -18.40 -9.73
N ARG A 237 8.34 -18.32 -9.65
CA ARG A 237 9.25 -19.41 -10.05
C ARG A 237 9.03 -20.66 -9.22
N MET A 238 8.88 -20.51 -7.91
CA MET A 238 8.65 -21.64 -7.00
C MET A 238 7.43 -22.47 -7.42
N PHE A 239 6.33 -21.85 -7.85
CA PHE A 239 5.16 -22.61 -8.31
C PHE A 239 5.23 -23.04 -9.79
N ALA A 240 5.92 -22.29 -10.64
CA ALA A 240 5.94 -22.53 -12.09
C ALA A 240 7.09 -23.44 -12.58
N GLU A 241 8.21 -23.48 -11.85
CA GLU A 241 9.48 -24.07 -12.28
C GLU A 241 9.97 -25.21 -11.36
N ASP A 242 9.69 -25.18 -10.06
CA ASP A 242 10.05 -26.28 -9.14
C ASP A 242 9.28 -27.56 -9.50
N TYR A 243 10.00 -28.65 -9.75
CA TYR A 243 9.43 -29.90 -10.27
C TYR A 243 8.38 -30.52 -9.32
N GLU A 244 8.67 -30.57 -8.02
CA GLU A 244 7.79 -31.20 -7.03
C GLU A 244 6.54 -30.35 -6.79
N ILE A 245 6.72 -29.03 -6.63
CA ILE A 245 5.63 -28.09 -6.40
C ILE A 245 4.73 -28.00 -7.63
N LYS A 246 5.30 -27.86 -8.83
CA LYS A 246 4.56 -27.80 -10.10
C LYS A 246 3.78 -29.09 -10.40
N LYS A 247 4.31 -30.25 -10.03
CA LYS A 247 3.59 -31.53 -10.17
C LYS A 247 2.37 -31.58 -9.26
N ARG A 248 2.49 -31.01 -8.05
CA ARG A 248 1.39 -30.94 -7.06
C ARG A 248 0.36 -29.86 -7.39
N PHE A 249 0.79 -28.76 -7.99
CA PHE A 249 -0.04 -27.58 -8.27
C PHE A 249 0.05 -27.24 -9.76
N LYS A 250 -1.09 -27.39 -10.47
CA LYS A 250 -1.28 -27.11 -11.91
C LYS A 250 -0.64 -25.78 -12.37
N PRO A 251 -0.41 -25.58 -13.68
CA PRO A 251 0.28 -24.39 -14.21
C PRO A 251 -0.17 -23.11 -13.53
N PHE A 252 0.80 -22.43 -12.93
CA PHE A 252 0.57 -21.34 -11.99
C PHE A 252 0.83 -19.99 -12.69
N PRO A 253 -0.13 -19.05 -12.65
CA PRO A 253 0.03 -17.73 -13.27
C PRO A 253 1.03 -16.86 -12.48
N ASP A 254 1.49 -15.75 -13.07
CA ASP A 254 2.32 -14.78 -12.35
C ASP A 254 1.55 -14.23 -11.13
N VAL A 255 2.22 -14.04 -10.00
CA VAL A 255 1.54 -13.58 -8.77
C VAL A 255 0.89 -12.20 -8.93
N ASN A 256 1.38 -11.33 -9.83
CA ASN A 256 0.74 -10.05 -10.12
C ASN A 256 -0.53 -10.21 -10.97
N GLU A 257 -0.67 -11.32 -11.70
CA GLU A 257 -1.96 -11.70 -12.26
C GLU A 257 -2.94 -12.10 -11.16
N LEU A 258 -2.49 -12.85 -10.15
CA LEU A 258 -3.32 -13.23 -9.01
C LEU A 258 -3.77 -12.01 -8.19
N LYS A 259 -2.86 -11.06 -7.91
CA LYS A 259 -3.19 -9.77 -7.28
C LYS A 259 -4.34 -9.11 -8.02
N GLY A 260 -4.19 -8.92 -9.34
CA GLY A 260 -5.20 -8.31 -10.20
C GLY A 260 -6.51 -9.09 -10.28
N LYS A 261 -6.52 -10.41 -10.01
CA LYS A 261 -7.72 -11.26 -10.00
C LYS A 261 -8.46 -11.30 -8.66
N SER A 262 -7.88 -10.78 -7.56
CA SER A 262 -8.53 -10.74 -6.24
C SER A 262 -9.96 -10.18 -6.32
N ALA A 263 -10.94 -10.83 -5.72
CA ALA A 263 -12.35 -10.47 -5.85
C ALA A 263 -12.65 -9.08 -5.26
N LEU A 264 -11.95 -8.72 -4.19
CA LEU A 264 -12.12 -7.46 -3.47
C LEU A 264 -10.78 -6.97 -2.90
N PHE A 265 -10.66 -5.66 -2.70
CA PHE A 265 -9.52 -5.04 -2.01
C PHE A 265 -10.03 -4.25 -0.81
N PHE A 266 -9.62 -4.66 0.38
CA PHE A 266 -9.77 -3.85 1.58
C PHE A 266 -8.53 -2.96 1.74
N ALA A 267 -8.73 -1.69 2.07
CA ALA A 267 -7.65 -0.79 2.41
C ALA A 267 -7.89 -0.20 3.81
N ASN A 268 -6.91 -0.28 4.70
CA ASN A 268 -6.95 0.29 6.05
C ASN A 268 -6.78 1.81 5.99
N THR A 269 -7.74 2.47 5.37
CA THR A 269 -7.76 3.92 5.24
C THR A 269 -9.18 4.45 5.16
N ASP A 270 -9.30 5.77 5.16
CA ASP A 270 -10.57 6.47 5.04
C ASP A 270 -10.48 7.61 4.02
N ARG A 271 -11.60 7.87 3.34
CA ARG A 271 -11.75 8.98 2.39
C ARG A 271 -11.39 10.36 2.97
N LEU A 272 -11.53 10.56 4.28
CA LEU A 272 -11.16 11.78 4.99
C LEU A 272 -9.65 11.99 5.05
N LEU A 273 -8.87 10.91 5.07
CA LEU A 273 -7.41 10.96 5.10
C LEU A 273 -6.80 10.89 3.70
N GLU A 274 -7.34 10.02 2.83
CA GLU A 274 -6.78 9.78 1.50
C GLU A 274 -6.85 10.97 0.57
N TYR A 275 -5.97 10.99 -0.43
CA TYR A 275 -6.06 11.93 -1.53
C TYR A 275 -7.34 11.69 -2.35
N GLU A 276 -7.87 12.75 -2.95
CA GLU A 276 -9.11 12.69 -3.71
C GLU A 276 -8.90 11.89 -5.00
N ARG A 277 -9.57 10.73 -5.10
CA ARG A 277 -9.50 9.89 -6.30
C ARG A 277 -10.75 9.03 -6.46
N PRO A 278 -11.13 8.70 -7.70
CA PRO A 278 -12.17 7.70 -7.95
C PRO A 278 -11.64 6.31 -7.57
N LEU A 279 -12.39 5.60 -6.73
CA LEU A 279 -12.13 4.20 -6.41
C LEU A 279 -13.11 3.31 -7.17
N PRO A 280 -12.65 2.21 -7.80
CA PRO A 280 -13.54 1.19 -8.32
C PRO A 280 -14.42 0.59 -7.21
N PRO A 281 -15.64 0.10 -7.52
CA PRO A 281 -16.56 -0.46 -6.52
C PRO A 281 -16.01 -1.65 -5.73
N HIS A 282 -14.97 -2.32 -6.22
CA HIS A 282 -14.32 -3.44 -5.54
C HIS A 282 -13.14 -3.05 -4.63
N VAL A 283 -12.90 -1.75 -4.43
CA VAL A 283 -11.90 -1.21 -3.50
C VAL A 283 -12.61 -0.51 -2.35
N ILE A 284 -12.59 -1.14 -1.18
CA ILE A 284 -13.39 -0.71 -0.03
C ILE A 284 -12.46 -0.19 1.08
N PRO A 285 -12.49 1.12 1.39
CA PRO A 285 -11.80 1.67 2.54
C PRO A 285 -12.45 1.19 3.84
N VAL A 286 -11.68 0.52 4.70
CA VAL A 286 -12.12 -0.08 5.97
C VAL A 286 -11.25 0.40 7.14
N GLY A 287 -10.71 1.61 7.04
CA GLY A 287 -9.80 2.20 8.02
C GLY A 287 -10.40 2.26 9.42
N GLY A 288 -9.62 1.79 10.40
CA GLY A 288 -9.93 1.84 11.82
C GLY A 288 -10.60 0.59 12.40
N MET A 289 -10.49 -0.57 11.74
CA MET A 289 -11.01 -1.82 12.31
C MET A 289 -10.42 -2.19 13.68
N HIS A 290 -9.16 -1.83 13.93
CA HIS A 290 -8.45 -2.11 15.18
C HIS A 290 -8.85 -1.19 16.33
N ILE A 291 -9.65 -0.15 16.06
CA ILE A 291 -10.05 0.85 17.04
C ILE A 291 -11.21 0.28 17.86
N ASP A 292 -10.87 -0.21 19.05
CA ASP A 292 -11.83 -0.73 20.01
C ASP A 292 -12.52 0.40 20.79
N HIS A 293 -13.64 0.09 21.45
CA HIS A 293 -14.28 1.00 22.38
C HIS A 293 -13.29 1.40 23.51
N PRO A 294 -13.14 2.70 23.80
CA PRO A 294 -12.22 3.16 24.84
C PRO A 294 -12.54 2.52 26.19
N LYS A 295 -11.51 1.93 26.81
CA LYS A 295 -11.61 1.30 28.12
C LYS A 295 -11.26 2.31 29.23
N PRO A 296 -11.82 2.15 30.44
CA PRO A 296 -11.42 2.96 31.58
C PRO A 296 -9.91 2.86 31.81
N LEU A 297 -9.26 4.01 32.00
CA LEU A 297 -7.85 4.09 32.33
C LEU A 297 -7.68 3.84 33.84
N PHE A 298 -6.84 2.86 34.19
CA PHE A 298 -6.47 2.57 35.58
C PHE A 298 -5.11 3.19 35.93
N ALA A 299 -4.71 3.07 37.20
CA ALA A 299 -3.38 3.50 37.64
C ALA A 299 -2.29 2.76 36.82
N PRO A 300 -1.20 3.44 36.41
CA PRO A 300 -0.79 4.79 36.83
C PRO A 300 -1.34 5.93 35.95
N TRP A 301 -2.18 5.65 34.95
CA TRP A 301 -2.58 6.62 33.93
C TRP A 301 -3.56 7.67 34.47
N ASN A 302 -4.65 7.24 35.12
CA ASN A 302 -5.72 8.12 35.59
C ASN A 302 -5.25 9.16 36.62
N THR A 303 -4.52 8.73 37.65
CA THR A 303 -4.00 9.58 38.71
C THR A 303 -3.01 10.63 38.18
N SER A 304 -2.23 10.24 37.18
CA SER A 304 -1.22 11.09 36.52
C SER A 304 -1.81 12.10 35.52
N ILE A 305 -3.02 11.86 35.01
CA ILE A 305 -3.71 12.75 34.06
C ILE A 305 -4.43 13.89 34.79
N GLU A 306 -5.00 13.61 35.97
CA GLU A 306 -5.72 14.61 36.76
C GLU A 306 -4.83 15.77 37.21
N SER A 307 -3.53 15.50 37.43
CA SER A 307 -2.55 16.52 37.80
C SER A 307 -2.07 17.40 36.63
N ALA A 308 -2.55 17.20 35.40
CA ALA A 308 -2.04 17.87 34.21
C ALA A 308 -2.79 19.18 33.88
N GLU A 309 -2.16 20.35 34.11
CA GLU A 309 -2.75 21.68 33.90
C GLU A 309 -3.29 21.88 32.47
N SER A 310 -2.49 21.54 31.45
CA SER A 310 -2.83 21.73 30.02
C SER A 310 -3.26 20.45 29.30
N GLY A 311 -3.36 19.33 30.03
CA GLY A 311 -3.66 18.00 29.48
C GLY A 311 -2.40 17.18 29.17
N MET A 312 -2.54 16.18 28.30
CA MET A 312 -1.49 15.21 28.02
C MET A 312 -1.04 15.19 26.55
N ILE A 313 0.22 14.79 26.36
CA ILE A 313 0.85 14.54 25.07
C ILE A 313 1.35 13.09 25.07
N ILE A 314 1.08 12.39 23.97
CA ILE A 314 1.53 11.01 23.77
C ILE A 314 2.71 11.03 22.79
N VAL A 315 3.76 10.27 23.08
CA VAL A 315 4.91 10.07 22.19
C VAL A 315 5.09 8.58 21.94
N SER A 316 4.96 8.16 20.68
CA SER A 316 5.00 6.74 20.29
C SER A 316 5.58 6.57 18.88
N MET A 317 6.77 5.98 18.76
CA MET A 317 7.45 5.77 17.47
C MET A 317 7.06 4.46 16.78
N GLY A 318 5.90 3.90 17.11
CA GLY A 318 5.45 2.60 16.60
C GLY A 318 6.03 1.42 17.38
N THR A 319 5.83 0.21 16.87
CA THR A 319 6.21 -1.05 17.56
C THR A 319 7.40 -1.75 16.92
N GLN A 320 7.67 -1.50 15.63
CA GLN A 320 8.81 -2.07 14.91
C GLN A 320 10.08 -1.23 15.10
N ALA A 321 9.98 0.10 15.25
CA ALA A 321 11.14 0.93 15.56
C ALA A 321 11.52 0.77 17.03
N ASN A 322 12.69 0.20 17.29
CA ASN A 322 13.18 0.01 18.65
C ASN A 322 13.83 1.30 19.16
N SER A 323 13.09 2.08 19.97
CA SER A 323 13.59 3.39 20.44
C SER A 323 14.85 3.29 21.29
N ALA A 324 15.21 2.13 21.82
CA ALA A 324 16.49 1.94 22.53
C ALA A 324 17.72 2.20 21.64
N HIS A 325 17.55 2.10 20.31
CA HIS A 325 18.56 2.40 19.30
C HIS A 325 18.37 3.77 18.64
N MET A 326 17.45 4.59 19.15
CA MET A 326 17.28 5.96 18.70
C MET A 326 18.63 6.72 18.82
N PRO A 327 19.08 7.42 17.77
CA PRO A 327 20.34 8.15 17.81
C PRO A 327 20.31 9.23 18.88
N GLU A 328 21.44 9.45 19.55
CA GLU A 328 21.54 10.42 20.65
C GLU A 328 21.02 11.81 20.28
N TYR A 329 21.35 12.31 19.08
CA TYR A 329 20.89 13.63 18.64
C TYR A 329 19.35 13.74 18.62
N MET A 330 18.66 12.69 18.17
CA MET A 330 17.21 12.64 18.07
C MET A 330 16.57 12.47 19.45
N ALA A 331 17.12 11.60 20.28
CA ALA A 331 16.66 11.38 21.65
C ALA A 331 16.78 12.66 22.49
N ARG A 332 17.93 13.34 22.43
CA ARG A 332 18.17 14.62 23.11
C ARG A 332 17.29 15.74 22.58
N ALA A 333 17.08 15.82 21.26
CA ALA A 333 16.19 16.81 20.65
C ALA A 333 14.74 16.66 21.14
N LEU A 334 14.20 15.44 21.11
CA LEU A 334 12.86 15.14 21.61
C LEU A 334 12.77 15.42 23.11
N PHE A 335 13.72 14.92 23.90
CA PHE A 335 13.73 15.12 25.35
C PHE A 335 13.83 16.61 25.74
N GLY A 336 14.70 17.39 25.09
CA GLY A 336 14.85 18.82 25.32
C GLY A 336 13.57 19.59 25.01
N ALA A 337 12.91 19.29 23.88
CA ALA A 337 11.65 19.93 23.51
C ALA A 337 10.52 19.59 24.48
N LEU A 338 10.41 18.31 24.87
CA LEU A 338 9.41 17.81 25.83
C LEU A 338 9.63 18.37 27.24
N SER A 339 10.89 18.57 27.65
CA SER A 339 11.24 19.14 28.97
C SER A 339 10.77 20.58 29.14
N LYS A 340 10.60 21.33 28.04
CA LYS A 340 10.06 22.70 28.07
C LYS A 340 8.54 22.75 28.30
N LEU A 341 7.83 21.66 28.07
CA LEU A 341 6.36 21.58 28.11
C LEU A 341 5.82 21.24 29.51
N LYS A 342 6.30 21.95 30.54
CA LYS A 342 6.04 21.65 31.97
C LYS A 342 4.56 21.60 32.37
N LYS A 343 3.69 22.26 31.61
CA LYS A 343 2.23 22.28 31.84
C LYS A 343 1.49 21.02 31.37
N TYR A 344 2.16 20.16 30.60
CA TYR A 344 1.58 18.96 30.02
C TYR A 344 2.13 17.71 30.71
N ARG A 345 1.27 16.69 30.86
CA ARG A 345 1.72 15.34 31.18
C ARG A 345 2.16 14.63 29.91
N ILE A 346 3.35 14.04 29.90
CA ILE A 346 3.92 13.41 28.70
C ILE A 346 4.07 11.92 28.95
N TYR A 347 3.40 11.12 28.12
CA TYR A 347 3.58 9.68 28.09
C TYR A 347 4.42 9.29 26.88
N TRP A 348 5.67 8.94 27.12
CA TRP A 348 6.61 8.54 26.08
C TRP A 348 6.83 7.04 26.13
N ARG A 349 6.24 6.34 25.16
CA ARG A 349 6.52 4.93 24.92
C ARG A 349 7.89 4.77 24.26
N VAL A 350 8.83 4.19 24.99
CA VAL A 350 10.18 3.87 24.50
C VAL A 350 10.21 2.46 23.91
N GLY A 351 9.59 1.50 24.58
CA GLY A 351 9.61 0.08 24.20
C GLY A 351 10.09 -0.82 25.34
N PRO A 352 10.24 -2.13 25.09
CA PRO A 352 10.53 -3.11 26.15
C PRO A 352 11.81 -2.78 26.93
N THR A 353 12.82 -2.22 26.25
CA THR A 353 14.04 -1.71 26.87
C THR A 353 13.92 -0.20 27.04
N ILE A 354 13.63 0.27 28.26
CA ILE A 354 13.53 1.69 28.56
C ILE A 354 14.95 2.27 28.66
N LYS A 355 15.52 2.64 27.51
CA LYS A 355 16.81 3.29 27.38
C LYS A 355 16.76 4.27 26.21
N LEU A 356 17.40 5.43 26.35
CA LEU A 356 17.58 6.41 25.29
C LEU A 356 19.00 6.96 25.37
N ALA A 357 19.72 7.03 24.25
CA ALA A 357 21.08 7.54 24.24
C ALA A 357 21.11 9.03 24.61
N GLY A 358 21.96 9.40 25.58
CA GLY A 358 22.12 10.79 26.04
C GLY A 358 20.96 11.34 26.88
N VAL A 359 20.05 10.50 27.36
CA VAL A 359 18.91 10.89 28.22
C VAL A 359 18.89 10.02 29.47
N ASP A 360 18.85 10.65 30.66
CA ASP A 360 18.62 9.96 31.93
C ASP A 360 17.13 9.63 32.08
N VAL A 361 16.77 8.40 31.72
CA VAL A 361 15.39 7.89 31.81
C VAL A 361 15.02 7.44 33.23
N GLU A 362 15.98 7.30 34.14
CA GLU A 362 15.75 6.91 35.54
C GLU A 362 15.34 8.11 36.39
N LYS A 363 15.81 9.32 36.03
CA LYS A 363 15.46 10.58 36.70
C LYS A 363 14.84 11.59 35.73
N PRO A 364 13.68 11.27 35.12
CA PRO A 364 13.00 12.20 34.24
C PRO A 364 12.42 13.39 35.02
N PRO A 365 12.20 14.55 34.35
CA PRO A 365 11.32 15.58 34.88
C PRO A 365 9.97 14.98 35.29
N SER A 366 9.40 15.47 36.40
CA SER A 366 8.22 14.86 37.03
C SER A 366 6.99 14.77 36.14
N HIS A 367 6.91 15.57 35.06
CA HIS A 367 5.82 15.58 34.08
C HIS A 367 6.04 14.64 32.88
N ILE A 368 7.21 14.00 32.74
CA ILE A 368 7.54 13.05 31.66
C ILE A 368 7.59 11.62 32.22
N ASN A 369 6.82 10.73 31.62
CA ASN A 369 6.79 9.30 31.96
C ASN A 369 7.31 8.48 30.79
N PHE A 370 8.49 7.89 30.97
CA PHE A 370 9.00 6.85 30.08
C PHE A 370 8.35 5.51 30.42
N THR A 371 7.90 4.78 29.40
CA THR A 371 7.22 3.49 29.59
C THR A 371 7.49 2.54 28.44
N ALA A 372 7.39 1.24 28.71
CA ALA A 372 7.46 0.21 27.69
C ALA A 372 6.18 0.11 26.84
N TYR A 373 5.04 0.44 27.44
CA TYR A 373 3.72 0.29 26.83
C TYR A 373 2.78 1.44 27.23
N ILE A 374 1.89 1.80 26.31
CA ILE A 374 0.77 2.72 26.56
C ILE A 374 -0.51 2.12 25.97
N PRO A 375 -1.68 2.25 26.65
CA PRO A 375 -2.98 1.98 26.03
C PRO A 375 -3.34 3.15 25.10
N GLN A 376 -2.69 3.21 23.93
CA GLN A 376 -2.69 4.37 23.03
C GLN A 376 -4.11 4.80 22.63
N ASN A 377 -4.94 3.86 22.17
CA ASN A 377 -6.34 4.12 21.82
C ASN A 377 -7.13 4.79 22.96
N ASP A 378 -6.99 4.27 24.18
CA ASP A 378 -7.72 4.76 25.35
C ASP A 378 -7.22 6.14 25.82
N LEU A 379 -5.90 6.37 25.75
CA LEU A 379 -5.30 7.68 26.05
C LEU A 379 -5.70 8.72 25.00
N LEU A 380 -5.73 8.36 23.71
CA LEU A 380 -6.17 9.25 22.63
C LEU A 380 -7.65 9.62 22.78
N ALA A 381 -8.49 8.67 23.20
CA ALA A 381 -9.91 8.90 23.47
C ALA A 381 -10.16 9.83 24.67
N HIS A 382 -9.19 9.97 25.57
CA HIS A 382 -9.35 10.77 26.78
C HIS A 382 -9.36 12.29 26.45
N LYS A 383 -10.32 13.03 27.04
CA LYS A 383 -10.53 14.48 26.80
C LYS A 383 -9.29 15.38 27.04
N SER A 384 -8.38 14.90 27.88
CA SER A 384 -7.13 15.61 28.21
C SER A 384 -6.05 15.42 27.15
N CYS A 385 -6.15 14.45 26.23
CA CYS A 385 -5.18 14.26 25.17
C CYS A 385 -5.23 15.43 24.17
N LYS A 386 -4.09 16.06 23.94
CA LYS A 386 -3.98 17.25 23.07
C LYS A 386 -3.17 17.00 21.82
N LEU A 387 -2.24 16.05 21.86
CA LEU A 387 -1.30 15.82 20.77
C LEU A 387 -0.77 14.39 20.80
N LEU A 388 -0.65 13.80 19.61
CA LEU A 388 0.12 12.60 19.36
C LEU A 388 1.41 12.94 18.59
N ILE A 389 2.56 12.63 19.16
CA ILE A 389 3.85 12.62 18.45
C ILE A 389 4.10 11.18 18.00
N THR A 390 4.18 10.96 16.69
CA THR A 390 4.16 9.62 16.10
C THR A 390 5.14 9.44 14.95
N ASN A 391 5.54 8.20 14.69
CA ASN A 391 6.27 7.87 13.46
C ASN A 391 5.37 7.91 12.20
N GLY A 392 4.04 7.92 12.34
CA GLY A 392 3.10 7.93 11.21
C GLY A 392 2.64 6.56 10.71
N GLY A 393 2.80 5.50 11.52
CA GLY A 393 2.19 4.20 11.20
C GLY A 393 0.66 4.31 11.07
N MET A 394 0.08 3.61 10.08
CA MET A 394 -1.31 3.81 9.68
C MET A 394 -2.32 3.58 10.82
N LEU A 395 -2.08 2.57 11.67
CA LEU A 395 -2.93 2.27 12.83
C LEU A 395 -2.99 3.45 13.82
N SER A 396 -1.85 4.04 14.17
CA SER A 396 -1.77 5.21 15.06
C SER A 396 -2.42 6.45 14.44
N VAL A 397 -2.26 6.63 13.12
CA VAL A 397 -2.91 7.73 12.39
C VAL A 397 -4.43 7.59 12.45
N MET A 398 -4.96 6.39 12.20
CA MET A 398 -6.41 6.13 12.26
C MET A 398 -6.97 6.32 13.68
N GLU A 399 -6.25 5.87 14.72
CA GLU A 399 -6.65 6.12 16.12
C GLU A 399 -6.72 7.62 16.43
N ALA A 400 -5.71 8.40 16.00
CA ALA A 400 -5.68 9.85 16.21
C ALA A 400 -6.83 10.56 15.47
N VAL A 401 -7.12 10.15 14.24
CA VAL A 401 -8.27 10.66 13.46
C VAL A 401 -9.58 10.31 14.15
N ALA A 402 -9.77 9.06 14.56
CA ALA A 402 -11.00 8.60 15.20
C ALA A 402 -11.28 9.34 16.52
N HIS A 403 -10.24 9.68 17.29
CA HIS A 403 -10.37 10.40 18.55
C HIS A 403 -10.21 11.92 18.46
N GLY A 404 -9.91 12.45 17.28
CA GLY A 404 -9.85 13.88 17.01
C GLY A 404 -8.64 14.56 17.65
N VAL A 405 -7.52 13.85 17.70
CA VAL A 405 -6.24 14.32 18.24
C VAL A 405 -5.32 14.71 17.08
N PRO A 406 -4.82 15.96 17.03
CA PRO A 406 -3.87 16.35 15.99
C PRO A 406 -2.49 15.72 16.22
N MET A 407 -1.63 15.76 15.21
CA MET A 407 -0.36 15.01 15.19
C MET A 407 0.87 15.88 14.90
N VAL A 408 2.00 15.51 15.50
CA VAL A 408 3.34 15.85 15.01
C VAL A 408 3.99 14.55 14.56
N GLY A 409 4.24 14.41 13.26
CA GLY A 409 4.86 13.21 12.70
C GLY A 409 6.35 13.33 12.52
N ILE A 410 7.08 12.28 12.87
CA ILE A 410 8.51 12.09 12.57
C ILE A 410 8.65 10.77 11.80
N PRO A 411 8.47 10.78 10.47
CA PRO A 411 8.54 9.56 9.68
C PRO A 411 9.92 8.90 9.78
N LEU A 412 9.95 7.58 9.93
CA LEU A 412 11.20 6.84 10.13
C LEU A 412 11.59 5.96 8.93
N TYR A 413 10.63 5.25 8.32
CA TYR A 413 10.84 4.27 7.26
C TYR A 413 9.54 3.96 6.50
N GLY A 414 9.64 3.21 5.39
CA GLY A 414 8.50 2.66 4.67
C GLY A 414 7.41 3.70 4.33
N GLN A 415 6.16 3.32 4.57
CA GLN A 415 4.97 4.13 4.25
C GLN A 415 4.71 5.29 5.22
N ASN A 416 5.45 5.39 6.32
CA ASN A 416 5.26 6.43 7.35
C ASN A 416 5.28 7.84 6.76
N ARG A 417 6.19 8.08 5.81
CA ARG A 417 6.38 9.41 5.20
C ARG A 417 5.19 9.77 4.30
N HIS A 418 4.67 8.80 3.55
CA HIS A 418 3.47 8.97 2.74
C HIS A 418 2.22 9.20 3.62
N ASN A 419 2.08 8.43 4.71
CA ASN A 419 0.99 8.57 5.67
C ASN A 419 0.98 9.94 6.36
N MET A 420 2.14 10.41 6.82
CA MET A 420 2.25 11.76 7.38
C MET A 420 2.06 12.86 6.34
N GLY A 421 2.40 12.61 5.08
CA GLY A 421 2.06 13.48 3.96
C GLY A 421 0.54 13.69 3.81
N LYS A 422 -0.25 12.62 3.95
CA LYS A 422 -1.73 12.69 3.97
C LYS A 422 -2.26 13.47 5.18
N VAL A 423 -1.71 13.22 6.36
CA VAL A 423 -2.06 13.95 7.60
C VAL A 423 -1.82 15.45 7.45
N ALA A 424 -0.66 15.85 6.92
CA ALA A 424 -0.34 17.25 6.69
C ALA A 424 -1.22 17.88 5.59
N HIS A 425 -1.45 17.16 4.48
CA HIS A 425 -2.33 17.63 3.41
C HIS A 425 -3.76 17.91 3.89
N ARG A 426 -4.27 17.10 4.83
CA ARG A 426 -5.59 17.29 5.44
C ARG A 426 -5.61 18.27 6.60
N GLY A 427 -4.48 18.88 6.98
CA GLY A 427 -4.37 19.85 8.07
C GLY A 427 -4.55 19.23 9.46
N LEU A 428 -4.29 17.93 9.59
CA LEU A 428 -4.44 17.16 10.84
C LEU A 428 -3.16 17.13 11.68
N GLY A 429 -2.06 17.66 11.14
CA GLY A 429 -0.78 17.69 11.82
C GLY A 429 0.32 18.27 10.95
N VAL A 430 1.54 18.20 11.46
CA VAL A 430 2.77 18.64 10.77
C VAL A 430 3.77 17.51 10.69
N VAL A 431 4.70 17.59 9.72
CA VAL A 431 5.77 16.61 9.53
C VAL A 431 7.10 17.28 9.87
N VAL A 432 7.91 16.62 10.70
CA VAL A 432 9.32 16.92 10.90
C VAL A 432 10.10 15.77 10.29
N GLU A 433 10.86 16.04 9.23
CA GLU A 433 11.68 15.03 8.60
C GLU A 433 12.80 14.60 9.56
N LYS A 434 13.17 13.31 9.55
CA LYS A 434 14.17 12.77 10.51
C LYS A 434 15.55 13.43 10.42
N GLN A 435 15.91 13.97 9.24
CA GLN A 435 17.13 14.75 9.04
C GLN A 435 17.07 16.17 9.65
N ASP A 436 15.87 16.70 9.86
CA ASP A 436 15.65 18.07 10.36
C ASP A 436 15.36 18.08 11.88
N VAL A 437 15.53 16.94 12.55
CA VAL A 437 15.23 16.81 13.97
C VAL A 437 16.28 17.53 14.81
N THR A 438 15.83 18.60 15.45
CA THR A 438 16.56 19.37 16.46
C THR A 438 15.59 19.74 17.57
N GLU A 439 16.10 20.14 18.73
CA GLU A 439 15.24 20.57 19.84
C GLU A 439 14.30 21.72 19.42
N SER A 440 14.82 22.69 18.64
CA SER A 440 14.06 23.85 18.19
C SER A 440 12.99 23.48 17.17
N THR A 441 13.29 22.62 16.19
CA THR A 441 12.31 22.20 15.17
C THR A 441 11.19 21.37 15.78
N ILE A 442 11.49 20.46 16.70
CA ILE A 442 10.48 19.67 17.42
C ILE A 442 9.63 20.58 18.31
N TYR A 443 10.25 21.44 19.11
CA TYR A 443 9.51 22.34 19.99
C TYR A 443 8.59 23.28 19.19
N ALA A 444 9.08 23.85 18.08
CA ALA A 444 8.31 24.69 17.19
C ALA A 444 7.13 23.93 16.56
N ALA A 445 7.34 22.69 16.10
CA ALA A 445 6.27 21.85 15.56
C ALA A 445 5.17 21.55 16.59
N ILE A 446 5.57 21.20 17.82
CA ILE A 446 4.63 20.96 18.93
C ILE A 446 3.83 22.23 19.25
N LYS A 447 4.51 23.38 19.40
CA LYS A 447 3.85 24.66 19.67
C LYS A 447 2.91 25.07 18.54
N ASN A 448 3.31 24.89 17.29
CA ASN A 448 2.44 25.15 16.14
C ASN A 448 1.14 24.34 16.22
N VAL A 449 1.23 23.02 16.43
CA VAL A 449 0.03 22.18 16.48
C VAL A 449 -0.86 22.48 17.70
N LEU A 450 -0.27 22.81 18.86
CA LEU A 450 -1.01 23.08 20.09
C LEU A 450 -1.61 24.49 20.15
N ASP A 451 -0.91 25.50 19.63
CA ASP A 451 -1.29 26.90 19.75
C ASP A 451 -2.27 27.35 18.65
N TYR A 452 -2.16 26.81 17.44
CA TYR A 452 -3.07 27.15 16.34
C TYR A 452 -4.35 26.30 16.40
N PRO A 453 -5.53 26.91 16.67
CA PRO A 453 -6.77 26.15 16.85
C PRO A 453 -7.21 25.37 15.60
N SER A 454 -6.71 25.74 14.42
CA SER A 454 -7.03 25.09 13.14
C SER A 454 -6.76 23.58 13.19
N PHE A 455 -5.63 23.14 13.74
CA PHE A 455 -5.29 21.71 13.83
C PHE A 455 -6.28 20.94 14.71
N LYS A 456 -6.57 21.47 15.91
CA LYS A 456 -7.52 20.86 16.84
C LYS A 456 -8.94 20.84 16.27
N ASN A 457 -9.37 21.93 15.64
CA ASN A 457 -10.70 22.02 15.03
C ASN A 457 -10.82 21.06 13.84
N LYS A 458 -9.77 20.95 13.03
CA LYS A 458 -9.73 20.01 11.89
C LYS A 458 -9.71 18.56 12.36
N ALA A 459 -8.96 18.23 13.41
CA ALA A 459 -8.94 16.90 14.00
C ALA A 459 -10.31 16.52 14.59
N LYS A 460 -10.95 17.42 15.34
CA LYS A 460 -12.32 17.21 15.85
C LYS A 460 -13.35 17.04 14.75
N TRP A 461 -13.26 17.84 13.70
CA TRP A 461 -14.10 17.69 12.52
C TRP A 461 -13.89 16.32 11.86
N ALA A 462 -12.65 15.91 11.63
CA ALA A 462 -12.35 14.61 11.04
C ALA A 462 -12.85 13.45 11.90
N SER A 463 -12.73 13.53 13.24
CA SER A 463 -13.31 12.53 14.16
C SER A 463 -14.82 12.45 14.05
N LYS A 464 -15.50 13.60 13.97
CA LYS A 464 -16.96 13.65 13.80
C LYS A 464 -17.36 12.97 12.48
N GLU A 465 -16.71 13.32 11.38
CA GLU A 465 -17.00 12.73 10.07
C GLU A 465 -16.66 11.23 10.01
N PHE A 466 -15.56 10.82 10.63
CA PHE A 466 -15.13 9.42 10.71
C PHE A 466 -16.18 8.58 11.45
N LYS A 467 -16.77 9.12 12.52
CA LYS A 467 -17.83 8.48 13.30
C LYS A 467 -19.21 8.57 12.65
N ALA A 468 -19.41 9.50 11.73
CA ALA A 468 -20.67 9.71 11.00
C ALA A 468 -20.83 8.78 9.78
N ARG A 469 -19.93 7.82 9.58
CA ARG A 469 -20.08 6.78 8.54
C ARG A 469 -21.39 6.01 8.74
N LYS A 470 -21.97 5.56 7.62
CA LYS A 470 -23.20 4.76 7.63
C LYS A 470 -23.01 3.44 8.39
N ASN A 471 -21.88 2.78 8.17
CA ASN A 471 -21.51 1.51 8.79
C ASN A 471 -20.22 1.69 9.59
N THR A 472 -20.07 0.92 10.67
CA THR A 472 -18.77 0.77 11.33
C THR A 472 -17.77 0.06 10.38
N PRO A 473 -16.45 0.22 10.59
CA PRO A 473 -15.45 -0.47 9.77
C PRO A 473 -15.66 -1.99 9.70
N PHE A 474 -16.07 -2.60 10.82
CA PHE A 474 -16.31 -4.04 10.88
C PHE A 474 -17.60 -4.44 10.14
N GLU A 475 -18.69 -3.69 10.28
CA GLU A 475 -19.93 -3.98 9.55
C GLU A 475 -19.73 -3.90 8.04
N GLU A 476 -18.94 -2.94 7.56
CA GLU A 476 -18.58 -2.84 6.14
C GLU A 476 -17.79 -4.08 5.69
N VAL A 477 -16.80 -4.50 6.46
CA VAL A 477 -16.01 -5.70 6.15
C VAL A 477 -16.86 -6.96 6.16
N LEU A 478 -17.71 -7.12 7.17
CA LEU A 478 -18.63 -8.26 7.29
C LEU A 478 -19.53 -8.36 6.06
N HIS A 479 -20.19 -7.25 5.70
CA HIS A 479 -21.07 -7.19 4.54
C HIS A 479 -20.38 -7.65 3.25
N TRP A 480 -19.18 -7.13 2.99
CA TRP A 480 -18.45 -7.48 1.78
C TRP A 480 -17.88 -8.90 1.80
N ILE A 481 -17.47 -9.41 2.95
CA ILE A 481 -17.06 -10.83 3.08
C ILE A 481 -18.24 -11.74 2.73
N GLU A 482 -19.41 -11.50 3.33
CA GLU A 482 -20.63 -12.28 3.07
C GLU A 482 -21.06 -12.18 1.60
N PHE A 483 -21.02 -10.98 1.03
CA PHE A 483 -21.32 -10.77 -0.38
C PHE A 483 -20.40 -11.59 -1.30
N ILE A 484 -19.09 -11.54 -1.08
CA ILE A 484 -18.11 -12.28 -1.90
C ILE A 484 -18.28 -13.79 -1.74
N ALA A 485 -18.58 -14.26 -0.52
CA ALA A 485 -18.85 -15.67 -0.27
C ALA A 485 -20.10 -16.15 -1.03
N GLN A 486 -21.21 -15.42 -0.91
CA GLN A 486 -22.50 -15.75 -1.54
C GLN A 486 -22.40 -15.77 -3.07
N GLN A 487 -21.64 -14.84 -3.65
CA GLN A 487 -21.45 -14.74 -5.10
C GLN A 487 -20.31 -15.63 -5.63
N GLN A 488 -19.61 -16.37 -4.75
CA GLN A 488 -18.41 -17.14 -5.07
C GLN A 488 -17.34 -16.33 -5.84
N GLY A 489 -17.21 -15.06 -5.51
CA GLY A 489 -16.42 -14.09 -6.27
C GLY A 489 -17.04 -12.70 -6.23
N ASN A 490 -16.62 -11.84 -7.16
CA ASN A 490 -17.21 -10.50 -7.31
C ASN A 490 -17.77 -10.32 -8.73
N PRO A 491 -19.10 -10.45 -8.92
CA PRO A 491 -19.72 -10.31 -10.23
C PRO A 491 -19.67 -8.87 -10.75
N LEU A 492 -19.48 -7.88 -9.86
CA LEU A 492 -19.39 -6.46 -10.22
C LEU A 492 -17.99 -6.06 -10.70
N LYS A 493 -17.01 -6.96 -10.59
CA LYS A 493 -15.64 -6.67 -10.97
C LYS A 493 -15.42 -6.99 -12.44
N SER A 494 -15.00 -5.97 -13.19
CA SER A 494 -14.55 -6.16 -14.57
C SER A 494 -13.33 -7.09 -14.64
N PRO A 495 -13.18 -7.87 -15.74
CA PRO A 495 -11.99 -8.69 -15.95
C PRO A 495 -10.71 -7.89 -15.77
N ALA A 496 -9.77 -8.45 -15.01
CA ALA A 496 -8.48 -7.82 -14.76
C ALA A 496 -7.73 -7.60 -16.09
N SER A 497 -7.47 -6.34 -16.42
CA SER A 497 -6.67 -5.98 -17.60
C SER A 497 -5.18 -6.08 -17.29
N HIS A 498 -4.37 -6.26 -18.33
CA HIS A 498 -2.92 -6.17 -18.18
C HIS A 498 -2.52 -4.76 -17.71
N PRO A 499 -1.62 -4.59 -16.72
CA PRO A 499 -1.31 -3.27 -16.15
C PRO A 499 -0.86 -2.23 -17.17
N LEU A 500 -0.05 -2.62 -18.17
CA LEU A 500 0.35 -1.69 -19.24
C LEU A 500 -0.79 -1.27 -20.17
N ILE A 501 -1.74 -2.17 -20.46
CA ILE A 501 -2.94 -1.84 -21.24
C ILE A 501 -3.83 -0.90 -20.43
N GLN A 502 -3.96 -1.17 -19.13
CA GLN A 502 -4.68 -0.29 -18.22
C GLN A 502 -4.07 1.11 -18.16
N LEU A 503 -2.74 1.20 -18.01
CA LEU A 503 -2.05 2.49 -18.03
C LEU A 503 -2.26 3.22 -19.36
N ALA A 504 -2.15 2.52 -20.49
CA ALA A 504 -2.40 3.09 -21.81
C ALA A 504 -3.83 3.63 -21.95
N LYS A 505 -4.83 2.92 -21.42
CA LYS A 505 -6.23 3.37 -21.36
C LYS A 505 -6.39 4.62 -20.48
N HIS A 506 -5.79 4.64 -19.29
CA HIS A 506 -5.87 5.80 -18.40
C HIS A 506 -5.18 7.05 -18.96
N LEU A 507 -4.12 6.87 -19.76
CA LEU A 507 -3.43 7.95 -20.46
C LEU A 507 -4.09 8.32 -21.81
N CYS A 508 -5.21 7.69 -22.16
CA CYS A 508 -5.92 7.89 -23.43
C CYS A 508 -4.99 7.79 -24.66
N LEU A 509 -4.04 6.85 -24.65
CA LEU A 509 -3.06 6.71 -25.73
C LEU A 509 -3.74 6.34 -27.06
N ASP A 510 -4.85 5.62 -27.00
CA ASP A 510 -5.74 5.34 -28.13
C ASP A 510 -6.28 6.62 -28.79
N LEU A 511 -6.77 7.57 -27.99
CA LEU A 511 -7.22 8.87 -28.49
C LEU A 511 -6.07 9.69 -29.08
N VAL A 512 -4.92 9.72 -28.40
CA VAL A 512 -3.71 10.41 -28.90
C VAL A 512 -3.27 9.84 -30.24
N LEU A 513 -3.21 8.52 -30.37
CA LEU A 513 -2.87 7.83 -31.62
C LEU A 513 -3.89 8.12 -32.72
N ALA A 514 -5.18 8.16 -32.40
CA ALA A 514 -6.24 8.53 -33.34
C ALA A 514 -6.08 9.97 -33.85
N VAL A 515 -5.79 10.93 -32.96
CA VAL A 515 -5.53 12.33 -33.34
C VAL A 515 -4.28 12.44 -34.22
N ILE A 516 -3.19 11.77 -33.84
CA ILE A 516 -1.97 11.72 -34.66
C ILE A 516 -2.29 11.14 -36.04
N PHE A 517 -3.05 10.05 -36.12
CA PHE A 517 -3.44 9.43 -37.39
C PHE A 517 -4.25 10.38 -38.27
N VAL A 518 -5.28 11.05 -37.70
CA VAL A 518 -6.14 12.01 -38.41
C VAL A 518 -5.35 13.23 -38.90
N LEU A 519 -4.32 13.68 -38.19
CA LEU A 519 -3.50 14.83 -38.62
C LEU A 519 -2.36 14.42 -39.57
N TYR A 520 -1.72 13.27 -39.32
CA TYR A 520 -0.52 12.83 -40.04
C TYR A 520 -0.84 12.25 -41.42
N VAL A 521 -1.92 11.46 -41.56
CA VAL A 521 -2.28 10.85 -42.85
C VAL A 521 -2.58 11.91 -43.92
N PRO A 522 -3.41 12.94 -43.67
CA PRO A 522 -3.61 14.02 -44.63
C PRO A 522 -2.34 14.82 -44.91
N TYR A 523 -1.50 15.04 -43.89
CA TYR A 523 -0.21 15.74 -44.07
C TYR A 523 0.72 14.97 -45.02
N VAL A 524 0.89 13.66 -44.82
CA VAL A 524 1.70 12.81 -45.70
C VAL A 524 1.09 12.75 -47.09
N PHE A 525 -0.23 12.62 -47.20
CA PHE A 525 -0.94 12.62 -48.49
C PHE A 525 -0.75 13.94 -49.24
N ALA A 526 -0.92 15.09 -48.57
CA ALA A 526 -0.70 16.41 -49.14
C ALA A 526 0.75 16.59 -49.60
N ARG A 527 1.74 16.16 -48.80
CA ARG A 527 3.17 16.21 -49.17
C ARG A 527 3.47 15.31 -50.37
N TRP A 528 2.91 14.10 -50.42
CA TRP A 528 3.05 13.19 -51.56
C TRP A 528 2.43 13.78 -52.82
N TYR A 529 1.21 14.34 -52.70
CA TYR A 529 0.51 15.00 -53.81
C TYR A 529 1.29 16.21 -54.35
N LEU A 530 1.77 17.10 -53.47
CA LEU A 530 2.60 18.25 -53.84
C LEU A 530 3.90 17.84 -54.53
N ARG A 531 4.59 16.81 -54.03
CA ARG A 531 5.79 16.26 -54.69
C ARG A 531 5.49 15.73 -56.08
N ARG A 532 4.34 15.05 -56.26
CA ARG A 532 3.91 14.55 -57.56
C ARG A 532 3.59 15.69 -58.53
N MET A 533 3.02 16.78 -58.05
CA MET A 533 2.75 17.99 -58.85
C MET A 533 4.04 18.70 -59.26
N LEU A 534 5.00 18.86 -58.35
CA LEU A 534 6.31 19.47 -58.63
C LEU A 534 7.17 18.63 -59.59
N ASN A 535 7.15 17.30 -59.47
CA ASN A 535 7.87 16.41 -60.39
C ASN A 535 7.26 16.39 -61.80
N LYS A 536 5.96 16.72 -61.95
CA LYS A 536 5.32 16.89 -63.25
C LYS A 536 5.71 18.20 -63.94
N SER A 537 6.05 19.26 -63.19
CA SER A 537 6.49 20.53 -63.79
C SER A 537 7.95 20.53 -64.25
N SER A 538 8.80 19.64 -63.71
CA SER A 538 10.20 19.49 -64.14
C SER A 538 10.40 18.71 -65.45
N THR A 539 9.35 18.07 -65.99
CA THR A 539 9.37 17.43 -67.31
C THR A 539 8.73 18.33 -68.36
N THR A 540 9.40 19.44 -68.70
CA THR A 540 9.10 20.23 -69.92
C THR A 540 10.31 20.12 -70.86
N PRO A 541 10.17 19.65 -72.12
CA PRO A 541 11.32 19.41 -73.00
C PRO A 541 11.95 20.71 -73.47
N GLN A 542 13.28 20.76 -73.41
CA GLN A 542 14.12 21.82 -73.96
C GLN A 542 14.01 21.83 -75.50
N LYS A 543 13.28 22.78 -76.09
CA LYS A 543 13.27 23.01 -77.54
C LYS A 543 14.59 23.68 -77.95
N SER A 544 15.39 22.95 -78.71
CA SER A 544 16.59 23.44 -79.41
C SER A 544 16.23 24.54 -80.41
N ILE A 545 16.94 25.66 -80.35
CA ILE A 545 16.92 26.74 -81.35
C ILE A 545 17.87 26.33 -82.48
N THR A 546 17.33 26.08 -83.68
CA THR A 546 18.10 25.91 -84.92
C THR A 546 18.20 27.25 -85.65
N SER A 547 19.43 27.67 -85.92
CA SER A 547 19.81 28.84 -86.73
C SER A 547 19.52 28.60 -88.22
N LYS A 548 18.89 29.59 -88.87
CA LYS A 548 18.73 29.68 -90.32
C LYS A 548 20.04 30.07 -91.00
N SER A 549 20.43 29.35 -92.05
CA SER A 549 21.11 29.94 -93.22
C SER A 549 20.83 29.10 -94.47
N SER A 550 20.00 29.68 -95.35
CA SER A 550 19.82 29.38 -96.77
C SER A 550 21.08 29.71 -97.60
N PRO A 551 21.16 29.46 -98.93
CA PRO A 551 20.30 28.67 -99.82
C PRO A 551 21.03 27.68 -100.77
N SER A 552 20.22 26.76 -101.31
CA SER A 552 20.23 26.10 -102.64
C SER A 552 21.51 26.11 -103.50
N LYS A 553 21.96 24.95 -103.98
CA LYS A 553 21.47 24.25 -105.19
C LYS A 553 22.22 22.92 -105.38
N ASP A 554 21.44 21.92 -105.76
CA ASP A 554 21.68 20.86 -106.74
C ASP A 554 23.08 20.22 -106.85
N SER A 555 23.18 18.91 -106.62
CA SER A 555 22.99 17.93 -107.68
C SER A 555 23.60 16.57 -107.33
N ASN A 556 22.78 15.53 -107.54
CA ASN A 556 23.10 14.24 -108.14
C ASN A 556 24.30 13.42 -107.68
N ASN A 557 23.91 12.26 -107.13
CA ASN A 557 24.09 10.93 -107.72
C ASN A 557 25.06 9.97 -107.04
N ASN A 558 24.45 8.79 -106.81
CA ASN A 558 25.00 7.46 -106.95
C ASN A 558 26.12 7.02 -106.00
N GLY A 559 25.72 6.07 -105.16
CA GLY A 559 26.05 4.70 -105.53
C GLY A 559 26.89 3.95 -104.52
N GLY A 560 26.33 2.83 -104.09
CA GLY A 560 27.11 1.62 -103.88
C GLY A 560 27.73 1.45 -102.50
N GLU A 561 27.26 0.39 -101.83
CA GLU A 561 28.08 -0.66 -101.23
C GLU A 561 29.18 -0.26 -100.23
N SER A 562 29.41 -0.95 -99.13
CA SER A 562 29.04 -2.24 -98.56
C SER A 562 30.03 -2.41 -97.41
N LYS A 563 29.71 -3.28 -96.45
CA LYS A 563 30.63 -3.84 -95.43
C LYS A 563 31.10 -2.84 -94.36
N LYS A 564 31.29 -3.21 -93.10
CA LYS A 564 31.03 -4.38 -92.23
C LYS A 564 31.81 -3.97 -90.97
N LEU A 565 31.27 -4.24 -89.77
CA LEU A 565 32.02 -4.47 -88.52
C LEU A 565 33.01 -3.36 -88.11
N LYS A 566 32.82 -2.69 -86.99
CA LYS A 566 32.59 -3.21 -85.63
C LYS A 566 31.87 -2.16 -84.79
#